data_AF-A0A8T5SW30-F1
#
_entry.id   AF-A0A8T5SW30-F1
#
_cell.length_a   1.000
_cell.length_b   1.000
_cell.length_c   1.000
_cell.angle_alpha   90.00
_cell.angle_beta   90.00
_cell.angle_gamma   90.00
#
_symmetry.space_group_name_H-M   'P 1'
#
loop_
_entity.id
_entity.type
_entity.pdbx_description
1 polymer ?
#
loop_
_entity_poly.entity_id
_entity_poly.type
_entity_poly.pdbx_seq_one_letter_code
_entity_poly.pdbx_strand_id
1 'polypeptide(L)' 'PYHNSELLEPMEIPVFQKTRKGEKIPLRLSDISSVFDVLKGFINILRVYTDEEHLEQVAIASAKVIGGTPSSAKISF' A
#
# COMPACT_ATOMS: atom_id res chain seq x y z
N PRO A 1 -18.67 -1.34 16.60
CA PRO A 1 -18.57 -0.48 15.40
C PRO A 1 -17.82 -1.11 14.21
N TYR A 2 -17.10 -2.22 14.40
CA TYR A 2 -16.51 -3.02 13.33
C TYR A 2 -17.42 -4.23 13.07
N HIS A 3 -18.43 -4.06 12.23
CA HIS A 3 -19.29 -5.18 11.80
C HIS A 3 -19.34 -5.31 10.26
N ASN A 4 -18.63 -4.45 9.53
CA ASN A 4 -18.58 -4.45 8.06
C ASN A 4 -17.15 -4.61 7.54
N SER A 5 -16.26 -5.31 8.27
CA SER A 5 -14.91 -5.62 7.79
C SER A 5 -14.83 -6.90 6.95
N GLU A 6 -15.95 -7.62 6.76
CA GLU A 6 -15.98 -8.93 6.09
C GLU A 6 -15.87 -8.87 4.55
N LEU A 7 -15.74 -7.68 3.94
CA LEU A 7 -15.78 -7.50 2.47
C LEU A 7 -14.59 -6.77 1.86
N LEU A 8 -13.59 -6.37 2.65
CA LEU A 8 -12.35 -5.81 2.12
C LEU A 8 -11.30 -6.92 2.15
N GLU A 9 -10.82 -7.35 0.98
CA GLU A 9 -9.65 -8.20 0.95
C GLU A 9 -8.52 -7.54 1.77
N PRO A 10 -7.80 -8.30 2.62
CA PRO A 10 -6.75 -7.73 3.46
C PRO A 10 -5.75 -6.93 2.62
N MET A 11 -5.43 -5.71 3.05
CA MET A 11 -4.59 -4.80 2.27
C MET A 11 -3.18 -5.39 2.10
N GLU A 12 -2.84 -5.81 0.87
CA GLU A 12 -1.48 -6.26 0.54
C GLU A 12 -0.64 -5.09 0.06
N ILE A 13 0.56 -4.94 0.63
CA ILE A 13 1.51 -3.90 0.19
C ILE A 13 2.50 -4.53 -0.79
N PRO A 14 2.58 -4.05 -2.04
CA PRO A 14 3.56 -4.55 -3.00
C PRO A 14 4.97 -4.15 -2.56
N VAL A 15 5.85 -5.13 -2.44
CA VAL A 15 7.28 -4.91 -2.17
C VAL A 15 8.11 -5.52 -3.28
N PHE A 16 9.34 -5.05 -3.44
CA PHE A 16 10.23 -5.53 -4.50
C PHE A 16 11.58 -5.91 -3.92
N GLN A 17 12.07 -7.10 -4.27
CA GLN A 17 13.45 -7.47 -4.04
C GLN A 17 14.30 -7.03 -5.24
N LYS A 18 15.35 -6.27 -4.98
CA LYS A 18 16.35 -5.93 -5.99
C LYS A 18 17.37 -7.06 -6.10
N THR A 19 17.55 -7.62 -7.30
CA THR A 19 18.56 -8.66 -7.55
C THR A 19 19.95 -8.03 -7.66
N ARG A 20 20.99 -8.88 -7.61
CA ARG A 20 22.39 -8.43 -7.86
C ARG A 20 22.58 -7.80 -9.24
N LYS A 21 21.72 -8.13 -10.22
CA LYS A 21 21.71 -7.56 -11.57
C LYS A 21 20.88 -6.27 -11.67
N GLY A 22 20.26 -5.83 -10.59
CA GLY A 22 19.45 -4.60 -10.53
C GLY A 22 17.98 -4.77 -10.91
N GLU A 23 17.55 -5.99 -11.26
CA GLU A 23 16.15 -6.31 -11.58
C GLU A 23 15.29 -6.21 -10.32
N LYS A 24 14.02 -5.79 -10.47
CA LYS A 24 13.05 -5.73 -9.38
C LYS A 24 12.08 -6.90 -9.50
N ILE A 25 12.11 -7.82 -8.54
CA ILE A 25 11.18 -8.94 -8.46
C ILE A 25 10.04 -8.54 -7.50
N PRO A 26 8.77 -8.52 -7.95
CA PRO A 26 7.64 -8.25 -7.07
C PRO A 26 7.45 -9.38 -6.05
N LEU A 27 7.14 -9.00 -4.83
CA LEU A 27 6.88 -9.88 -3.68
C LEU A 27 5.69 -9.33 -2.90
N ARG A 28 5.02 -10.21 -2.16
CA ARG A 28 4.02 -9.83 -1.16
C ARG A 28 4.71 -9.59 0.17
N LEU A 29 4.28 -8.58 0.91
CA LEU A 29 4.85 -8.30 2.24
C LEU A 29 4.43 -9.37 3.25
N SER A 30 3.22 -9.92 3.10
CA SER A 30 2.74 -11.04 3.93
C SER A 30 3.58 -12.31 3.79
N ASP A 31 4.13 -12.58 2.60
CA ASP A 31 4.99 -13.76 2.37
C ASP A 31 6.34 -13.66 3.09
N ILE A 32 6.79 -12.44 3.42
CA ILE A 32 8.11 -12.19 4.01
C ILE A 32 8.07 -11.75 5.48
N SER A 33 6.92 -11.31 5.98
CA SER A 33 6.76 -10.81 7.35
C SER A 33 5.50 -11.34 8.00
N SER A 34 5.66 -12.29 8.93
CA SER A 34 4.57 -12.84 9.73
C SER A 34 3.86 -11.78 10.57
N VAL A 35 4.58 -10.74 11.00
CA VAL A 35 3.99 -9.59 11.70
C VAL A 35 3.02 -8.86 10.77
N PHE A 36 3.41 -8.62 9.51
CA PHE A 36 2.54 -7.96 8.55
C PHE A 36 1.32 -8.82 8.18
N ASP A 37 1.51 -10.14 8.10
CA ASP A 37 0.41 -11.08 7.83
C ASP A 37 -0.73 -10.98 8.87
N VAL A 38 -0.40 -10.69 10.13
CA VAL A 38 -1.38 -10.42 11.19
C VAL A 38 -1.92 -8.98 11.10
N LEU A 39 -1.06 -7.99 10.84
CA LEU A 39 -1.46 -6.57 10.88
C LEU A 39 -2.28 -6.11 9.67
N LYS A 40 -2.16 -6.76 8.50
CA LYS A 40 -2.81 -6.32 7.25
C LYS A 40 -4.33 -6.22 7.34
N GLY A 41 -4.98 -6.95 8.25
CA GLY A 41 -6.42 -6.85 8.52
C GLY A 41 -6.83 -5.60 9.32
N PHE A 42 -5.87 -4.87 9.89
CA PHE A 42 -6.10 -3.67 10.72
C PHE A 42 -5.62 -2.38 10.06
N ILE A 43 -4.86 -2.48 8.96
CA ILE A 43 -4.34 -1.31 8.24
C ILE A 43 -5.44 -0.79 7.32
N ASN A 44 -5.96 0.39 7.66
CA ASN A 44 -7.02 1.04 6.88
C ASN A 44 -6.51 2.16 5.96
N ILE A 45 -5.33 2.72 6.25
CA ILE A 45 -4.78 3.88 5.52
C ILE A 45 -3.27 3.68 5.35
N LEU A 46 -2.79 3.84 4.12
CA LEU A 46 -1.37 3.99 3.81
C LEU A 46 -1.13 5.42 3.32
N ARG A 47 -0.13 6.11 3.90
CA ARG A 47 0.27 7.47 3.49
C ARG A 47 1.66 7.45 2.88
N VAL A 48 1.82 8.09 1.73
CA VAL A 48 3.11 8.28 1.06
C VAL A 48 3.53 9.73 1.27
N TYR A 49 4.75 9.92 1.75
CA TYR A 49 5.34 11.23 2.00
C TYR A 49 6.50 11.46 1.03
N THR A 50 6.63 12.70 0.58
CA THR A 50 7.71 13.15 -0.30
C THR A 50 7.92 14.64 -0.11
N ASP A 51 9.07 15.15 -0.53
CA ASP A 51 9.31 16.58 -0.66
C ASP A 51 8.36 17.21 -1.68
N GLU A 52 8.01 18.48 -1.46
CA GLU A 52 7.01 19.22 -2.27
C GLU A 52 7.34 19.22 -3.76
N GLU A 53 8.62 19.32 -4.10
CA GLU A 53 9.14 19.28 -5.47
C GLU A 53 8.86 17.97 -6.23
N HIS A 54 8.49 16.91 -5.52
CA HIS A 54 8.22 15.59 -6.09
C HIS A 54 6.76 15.15 -5.92
N LEU A 55 5.90 16.00 -5.33
CA LEU A 55 4.53 15.66 -4.95
C LEU A 55 3.72 15.08 -6.11
N GLU A 56 3.73 15.73 -7.26
CA GLU A 56 2.97 15.28 -8.44
C GLU A 56 3.47 13.92 -8.96
N GLN A 57 4.78 13.77 -9.11
CA GLN A 57 5.39 12.54 -9.63
C GLN A 57 5.12 11.35 -8.71
N VAL A 58 5.26 11.57 -7.40
CA VAL A 58 5.01 10.54 -6.39
C VAL A 58 3.52 10.21 -6.27
N ALA A 59 2.62 11.20 -6.39
CA ALA A 59 1.19 10.96 -6.39
C ALA A 59 0.76 10.04 -7.54
N ILE A 60 1.23 10.33 -8.76
CA ILE A 60 0.96 9.51 -9.95
C ILE A 60 1.52 8.09 -9.78
N ALA A 61 2.78 7.98 -9.32
CA ALA A 61 3.42 6.68 -9.11
C ALA A 61 2.69 5.86 -8.04
N SER A 62 2.29 6.49 -6.94
CA SER A 62 1.58 5.83 -5.83
C SER A 62 0.22 5.30 -6.29
N ALA A 63 -0.54 6.10 -7.04
CA ALA A 63 -1.82 5.67 -7.60
C ALA A 63 -1.67 4.48 -8.54
N LYS A 64 -0.56 4.40 -9.29
CA LYS A 64 -0.27 3.28 -10.21
C LYS A 64 0.19 2.02 -9.47
N VAL A 65 0.94 2.15 -8.39
CA VAL A 65 1.57 1.01 -7.68
C VAL A 65 0.65 0.43 -6.61
N ILE A 66 0.00 1.29 -5.83
CA ILE A 66 -0.79 0.93 -4.64
C ILE A 66 -2.30 0.97 -4.96
N GLY A 67 -2.66 1.56 -6.10
CA GLY A 67 -4.05 1.83 -6.47
C GLY A 67 -4.43 3.28 -6.15
N GLY A 68 -5.45 3.79 -6.86
CA GLY A 68 -5.96 5.13 -6.64
C GLY A 68 -6.66 5.27 -5.29
N THR A 69 -6.75 6.50 -4.78
CA THR A 69 -7.50 6.81 -3.56
C THR A 69 -8.97 6.38 -3.75
N PRO A 70 -9.47 5.41 -2.96
CA PRO A 70 -10.88 5.03 -3.04
C PRO A 70 -11.75 6.23 -2.69
N SER A 71 -12.94 6.33 -3.29
CA SER A 71 -13.86 7.45 -3.08
C SER A 71 -14.20 7.69 -1.61
N SER A 72 -14.24 6.62 -0.80
CA SER A 72 -14.43 6.67 0.65
C SER A 72 -13.32 7.44 1.39
N ALA A 73 -12.09 7.42 0.90
CA ALA A 73 -10.97 8.15 1.49
C ALA A 73 -10.90 9.62 1.09
N LYS A 74 -11.68 10.06 0.07
CA LYS A 74 -11.78 11.48 -0.32
C LYS A 74 -12.57 12.34 0.68
N ILE A 75 -13.31 11.71 1.60
CA ILE A 75 -14.26 12.40 2.49
C ILE A 75 -13.63 12.74 3.86
N SER A 76 -12.49 12.15 4.22
CA SER A 76 -11.78 12.50 5.47
C SER A 76 -10.81 13.66 5.23
N PHE A 77 -11.34 14.89 5.22
CA PHE A 77 -10.60 16.13 5.40
C PHE A 77 -11.09 16.85 6.66
#